data_AF-A0A6I6AGR4-F1
#
_entry.id   AF-A0A6I6AGR4-F1
#
_cell.length_a   1.000
_cell.length_b   1.000
_cell.length_c   1.000
_cell.angle_alpha   90.00
_cell.angle_beta   90.00
_cell.angle_gamma   90.00
#
_symmetry.space_group_name_H-M   'P 1'
#
loop_
_entity.id
_entity.type
_entity.pdbx_description
1 polymer ?
#
loop_
_entity_poly.entity_id
_entity_poly.type
_entity_poly.pdbx_seq_one_letter_code
_entity_poly.pdbx_strand_id
1 'polypeptide(L)'
;MIELQANRVGSHAPRWVIKSNKDLFWNGGGWTPYQKDALLFHELSEAQEVISELLDALLDAMTTWTYKATIEIEVKGVEKPTLWSLRKHLEEHHSVSSDLNVDGPKSTLIFPKVNWDNLKEIRT
;
A
#
# COMPACT_ATOMS: atom_id res chain seq x y z
N MET A 1 7.23 5.05 -4.64
CA MET A 1 6.18 5.00 -3.61
C MET A 1 5.51 6.37 -3.58
N ILE A 2 4.17 6.42 -3.54
CA ILE A 2 3.44 7.68 -3.44
C ILE A 2 3.25 7.99 -1.95
N GLU A 3 3.60 9.21 -1.54
CA GLU A 3 3.58 9.68 -0.16
C GLU A 3 2.76 10.98 -0.05
N LEU A 4 2.11 11.19 1.09
CA LEU A 4 1.42 12.45 1.41
C LEU A 4 2.29 13.30 2.33
N GLN A 5 2.50 14.56 1.96
CA GLN A 5 3.27 15.51 2.75
C GLN A 5 2.40 16.70 3.15
N ALA A 6 2.36 17.01 4.44
CA ALA A 6 1.76 18.25 4.92
C ALA A 6 2.69 19.43 4.61
N ASN A 7 2.15 20.46 3.99
CA ASN A 7 2.81 21.73 3.69
C ASN A 7 2.08 22.87 4.42
N ARG A 8 2.83 23.65 5.20
CA ARG A 8 2.31 24.85 5.87
C ARG A 8 2.87 26.07 5.16
N VAL A 9 2.06 26.66 4.29
CA VAL A 9 2.38 27.94 3.65
C VAL A 9 1.65 29.05 4.42
N GLY A 10 2.36 29.71 5.34
CA GLY A 10 1.83 30.81 6.15
C GLY A 10 0.97 30.39 7.35
N SER A 11 0.02 31.24 7.74
CA SER A 11 -0.91 31.06 8.88
C SER A 11 -2.17 30.24 8.54
N HIS A 12 -2.22 29.60 7.37
CA HIS A 12 -3.40 28.88 6.90
C HIS A 12 -3.38 27.40 7.32
N ALA A 13 -4.56 26.77 7.28
CA ALA A 13 -4.78 25.34 7.56
C ALA A 13 -3.76 24.46 6.81
N PRO A 14 -3.35 23.30 7.37
CA PRO A 14 -2.39 22.41 6.73
C PRO A 14 -2.89 22.03 5.34
N ARG A 15 -2.03 22.16 4.32
CA ARG A 15 -2.34 21.70 2.96
C ARG A 15 -1.58 20.41 2.69
N TRP A 16 -2.18 19.47 2.00
CA TRP A 16 -1.54 18.19 1.68
C TRP A 16 -1.10 18.16 0.23
N VAL A 17 0.10 17.62 -0.04
CA VAL A 17 0.60 17.38 -1.39
C VAL A 17 0.89 15.90 -1.60
N ILE A 18 0.61 15.42 -2.81
CA ILE A 18 0.94 14.07 -3.26
C ILE A 18 2.34 14.10 -3.86
N LYS A 19 3.20 13.21 -3.40
CA LYS A 19 4.61 13.12 -3.79
C LYS A 19 4.93 11.72 -4.30
N SER A 20 5.70 11.61 -5.38
CA SER A 20 6.25 10.32 -5.83
C SER A 20 7.77 10.37 -5.70
N ASN A 21 8.33 9.50 -4.85
CA ASN A 21 9.75 9.51 -4.47
C ASN A 21 10.18 10.85 -3.81
N LYS A 22 11.49 11.16 -3.77
CA LYS A 22 12.00 12.32 -3.02
C LYS A 22 11.85 13.68 -3.73
N ASP A 23 11.60 13.71 -5.03
CA ASP A 23 11.78 14.93 -5.83
C ASP A 23 10.58 15.33 -6.72
N LEU A 24 9.49 14.56 -6.77
CA LEU A 24 8.35 14.84 -7.66
C LEU A 24 7.03 15.01 -6.90
N PHE A 25 6.23 15.99 -7.31
CA PHE A 25 4.91 16.32 -6.78
C PHE A 25 3.84 16.21 -7.87
N TRP A 26 2.62 15.87 -7.50
CA TRP A 26 1.50 15.82 -8.44
C TRP A 26 0.78 17.16 -8.55
N ASN A 27 0.53 17.64 -9.77
CA ASN A 27 -0.18 18.91 -10.03
C ASN A 27 -1.57 18.74 -10.67
N GLY A 28 -2.10 17.51 -10.75
CA GLY A 28 -3.40 17.24 -11.36
C GLY A 28 -3.33 16.85 -12.82
N GLY A 29 -2.32 17.33 -13.56
CA GLY A 29 -2.07 16.94 -14.95
C GLY A 29 -0.81 16.11 -15.15
N GLY A 30 0.03 15.97 -14.13
CA GLY A 30 1.31 15.30 -14.23
C GLY A 30 2.18 15.45 -12.98
N TRP A 31 3.38 14.87 -13.06
CA TRP A 31 4.42 15.03 -12.05
C TRP A 31 5.27 16.27 -12.35
N THR A 32 5.55 17.10 -11.34
CA THR A 32 6.38 18.30 -11.39
C THR A 32 7.45 18.26 -10.29
N PRO A 33 8.68 18.75 -10.52
CA PRO A 33 9.68 18.86 -9.46
C PRO A 33 9.41 20.03 -8.50
N TYR A 34 8.46 20.91 -8.83
CA TYR A 34 8.22 22.15 -8.09
C TYR A 34 7.02 22.01 -7.16
N GLN A 35 7.27 22.01 -5.85
CA GLN A 35 6.22 21.91 -4.82
C GLN A 35 5.14 22.99 -4.94
N LYS A 36 5.51 24.21 -5.39
CA LYS A 36 4.58 25.32 -5.57
C LYS A 36 3.50 25.07 -6.63
N ASP A 37 3.78 24.18 -7.58
CA ASP A 37 2.89 23.85 -8.69
C ASP A 37 2.02 22.63 -8.36
N ALA A 38 2.21 22.01 -7.20
CA ALA A 38 1.48 20.81 -6.78
C ALA A 38 0.03 21.12 -6.37
N LEU A 39 -0.86 20.14 -6.55
CA LEU A 39 -2.21 20.19 -6.00
C LEU A 39 -2.13 20.21 -4.48
N LEU A 40 -2.55 21.33 -3.91
CA LEU A 40 -2.53 21.59 -2.48
C LEU A 40 -3.94 21.37 -1.92
N PHE A 41 -4.23 20.13 -1.53
CA PHE A 41 -5.49 19.74 -0.90
C PHE A 41 -5.62 20.37 0.49
N HIS A 42 -6.84 20.63 0.93
CA HIS A 42 -7.06 21.17 2.28
C HIS A 42 -7.23 20.04 3.30
N GLU A 43 -7.93 18.97 2.90
CA GLU A 43 -8.18 17.81 3.76
C GLU A 43 -7.35 16.60 3.30
N LEU A 44 -7.01 15.74 4.28
CA LEU A 44 -6.28 14.51 3.99
C LEU A 44 -7.11 13.56 3.13
N SER A 45 -8.43 13.50 3.37
CA SER A 45 -9.34 12.63 2.63
C SER A 45 -9.41 12.98 1.14
N GLU A 46 -9.45 14.27 0.80
CA GLU A 46 -9.41 14.74 -0.60
C GLU A 46 -8.12 14.30 -1.30
N ALA A 47 -6.99 14.41 -0.61
CA ALA A 47 -5.70 13.97 -1.14
C ALA A 47 -5.66 12.44 -1.32
N GLN A 48 -6.29 11.69 -0.41
CA GLN A 48 -6.38 10.22 -0.48
C GLN A 48 -7.26 9.74 -1.64
N GLU A 49 -8.39 10.41 -1.91
CA GLU A 49 -9.26 10.10 -3.05
C GLU A 49 -8.48 10.23 -4.36
N VAL A 50 -7.77 11.36 -4.57
CA VAL A 50 -6.94 11.55 -5.77
C VAL A 50 -5.79 10.55 -5.84
N ILE A 51 -5.16 10.19 -4.71
CA ILE A 51 -4.16 9.12 -4.72
C ILE A 51 -4.76 7.79 -5.18
N SER A 52 -5.97 7.45 -4.72
CA SER A 52 -6.64 6.21 -5.12
C SER A 52 -6.87 6.19 -6.63
N GLU A 53 -7.41 7.27 -7.19
CA GLU A 53 -7.62 7.39 -8.63
C GLU A 53 -6.31 7.27 -9.44
N LEU A 54 -5.23 7.90 -8.97
CA LEU A 54 -3.93 7.80 -9.62
C LEU A 54 -3.32 6.40 -9.54
N LEU A 55 -3.49 5.74 -8.39
CA LEU A 55 -3.04 4.36 -8.22
C LEU A 55 -3.86 3.43 -9.11
N ASP A 56 -5.17 3.57 -9.18
CA ASP A 56 -6.03 2.76 -10.05
C ASP A 56 -5.65 2.94 -11.52
N ALA A 57 -5.50 4.19 -12.00
CA ALA A 57 -5.05 4.46 -13.36
C ALA A 57 -3.65 3.89 -13.66
N LEU A 58 -2.74 3.96 -12.68
CA LEU A 58 -1.40 3.38 -12.80
C LEU A 58 -1.47 1.85 -12.87
N LEU A 59 -2.33 1.22 -12.06
CA LEU A 59 -2.52 -0.23 -12.02
C LEU A 59 -3.17 -0.76 -13.30
N ASP A 60 -4.15 -0.04 -13.85
CA ASP A 60 -4.79 -0.37 -15.13
C ASP A 60 -3.79 -0.36 -16.30
N ALA A 61 -2.79 0.53 -16.23
CA ALA A 61 -1.72 0.60 -17.22
C ALA A 61 -0.63 -0.48 -17.03
N MET A 62 -0.62 -1.18 -15.89
CA MET A 62 0.40 -2.19 -15.57
C MET A 62 -0.01 -3.59 -16.05
N THR A 63 0.97 -4.35 -16.53
CA THR A 63 0.76 -5.79 -16.76
C THR A 63 0.67 -6.51 -15.42
N THR A 64 -0.46 -7.17 -15.16
CA THR A 64 -0.67 -7.91 -13.92
C THR A 64 -0.27 -9.37 -14.09
N TRP A 65 0.68 -9.83 -13.27
CA TRP A 65 1.01 -11.25 -13.12
C TRP A 65 0.47 -11.76 -11.79
N THR A 66 -0.41 -12.75 -11.83
CA THR A 66 -1.01 -13.36 -10.63
C THR A 66 -0.35 -14.70 -10.35
N TYR A 67 0.26 -14.83 -9.18
CA TYR A 67 0.77 -16.09 -8.64
C TYR A 67 -0.10 -16.49 -7.45
N LYS A 68 -0.49 -17.77 -7.38
CA LYS A 68 -1.31 -18.31 -6.28
C LYS A 68 -0.59 -19.49 -5.66
N ALA A 69 -0.43 -19.45 -4.34
CA ALA A 69 0.10 -20.54 -3.54
C ALA A 69 -0.79 -20.75 -2.31
N THR A 70 -0.94 -22.00 -1.87
CA THR A 70 -1.57 -22.34 -0.59
C THR A 70 -0.52 -22.16 0.52
N ILE A 71 -0.90 -21.49 1.61
CA ILE A 71 -0.03 -21.29 2.77
C ILE A 71 -0.53 -22.21 3.88
N GLU A 72 0.33 -23.13 4.33
CA GLU A 72 0.12 -23.91 5.55
C GLU A 72 0.83 -23.23 6.72
N ILE A 73 0.16 -23.16 7.86
CA ILE A 73 0.67 -22.45 9.04
C ILE A 73 0.65 -23.40 10.22
N GLU A 74 1.82 -23.71 10.75
CA GLU A 74 1.98 -24.47 11.97
C GLU A 74 2.01 -23.50 13.16
N VAL A 75 1.07 -23.65 14.09
CA VAL A 75 0.99 -22.79 15.29
C VAL A 75 1.23 -23.63 16.54
N LYS A 76 2.22 -23.24 17.35
CA LYS A 76 2.59 -23.92 18.60
C LYS A 76 2.33 -23.00 19.79
N GLY A 77 1.59 -23.48 20.79
CA GLY A 77 1.24 -22.72 21.98
C GLY A 77 0.55 -23.58 23.02
N VAL A 78 0.38 -23.04 24.23
CA VAL A 78 -0.34 -23.71 25.33
C VAL A 78 -1.85 -23.72 25.06
N GLU A 79 -2.36 -22.70 24.37
CA GLU A 79 -3.75 -22.56 23.99
C GLU A 79 -3.89 -22.48 22.47
N LYS A 80 -4.93 -23.11 21.93
CA LYS A 80 -5.24 -23.08 20.50
C LYS A 80 -5.88 -21.73 20.14
N PRO A 81 -5.28 -20.92 19.25
CA PRO A 81 -5.88 -19.66 18.84
C PRO A 81 -7.13 -19.90 17.99
N THR A 82 -8.05 -18.94 18.02
CA THR A 82 -9.20 -18.92 17.10
C THR A 82 -8.73 -18.62 15.67
N LEU A 83 -9.50 -19.06 14.67
CA LEU A 83 -9.24 -18.71 13.27
C LEU A 83 -9.23 -17.19 13.05
N TRP A 84 -10.10 -16.45 13.74
CA TRP A 84 -10.16 -15.00 13.68
C TRP A 84 -8.90 -14.32 14.24
N SER A 85 -8.45 -14.73 15.43
CA SER A 85 -7.23 -14.18 16.02
C SER A 85 -5.98 -14.51 15.19
N LEU A 86 -5.92 -15.71 14.62
CA LEU A 86 -4.84 -16.10 13.71
C LEU A 86 -4.87 -15.25 12.44
N ARG A 87 -6.04 -15.10 11.80
CA ARG A 87 -6.22 -14.23 10.63
C ARG A 87 -5.75 -12.80 10.91
N LYS A 88 -6.22 -12.19 12.00
CA LYS A 88 -5.85 -10.82 12.37
C LYS A 88 -4.33 -10.68 12.56
N HIS A 89 -3.72 -11.63 13.28
CA HIS A 89 -2.27 -11.63 13.48
C HIS A 89 -1.52 -11.70 12.14
N LEU A 90 -1.96 -12.57 11.23
CA LEU A 90 -1.36 -12.72 9.91
C LEU A 90 -1.57 -11.47 9.04
N GLU A 91 -2.75 -10.84 9.06
CA GLU A 91 -2.98 -9.58 8.36
C GLU A 91 -2.02 -8.47 8.83
N GLU A 92 -1.77 -8.38 10.14
CA GLU A 92 -0.86 -7.38 10.72
C GLU A 92 0.62 -7.64 10.37
N HIS A 93 1.04 -8.90 10.25
CA HIS A 93 2.45 -9.28 10.12
C HIS A 93 2.86 -9.69 8.69
N HIS A 94 1.91 -10.04 7.83
CA HIS A 94 2.15 -10.30 6.40
C HIS A 94 1.97 -9.06 5.52
N SER A 95 2.22 -7.86 6.08
CA SER A 95 2.66 -6.73 5.28
C SER A 95 3.98 -7.13 4.62
N VAL A 96 3.87 -7.87 3.51
CA VAL A 96 4.94 -8.62 2.85
C VAL A 96 6.17 -7.73 2.79
N SER A 97 7.16 -8.04 3.64
CA SER A 97 8.45 -7.39 3.64
C SER A 97 8.99 -7.50 2.23
N SER A 98 9.02 -6.39 1.50
CA SER A 98 9.71 -6.33 0.21
C SER A 98 11.18 -6.54 0.54
N ASP A 99 11.66 -7.78 0.43
CA ASP A 99 13.07 -8.08 0.60
C ASP A 99 13.80 -7.41 -0.56
N LEU A 100 14.33 -6.22 -0.28
CA LEU A 100 14.93 -5.32 -1.26
C LEU A 100 16.33 -5.76 -1.71
N ASN A 101 16.83 -6.92 -1.29
CA ASN A 101 18.25 -7.24 -1.44
C ASN A 101 18.60 -8.43 -2.34
N VAL A 102 17.67 -9.17 -2.96
CA VAL A 102 18.04 -10.20 -3.96
C VAL A 102 16.90 -10.48 -4.94
N ASP A 103 17.20 -10.47 -6.26
CA ASP A 103 16.41 -10.99 -7.42
C ASP A 103 14.88 -10.80 -7.47
N GLY A 104 14.31 -9.95 -6.62
CA GLY A 104 12.89 -9.63 -6.62
C GLY A 104 12.47 -8.75 -7.81
N PRO A 105 11.16 -8.67 -8.11
CA PRO A 105 10.64 -7.85 -9.21
C PRO A 105 11.02 -6.37 -9.06
N LYS A 106 11.97 -5.90 -9.88
CA LYS A 106 12.33 -4.48 -9.93
C LYS A 106 11.19 -3.67 -10.53
N SER A 107 10.87 -2.52 -9.92
CA SER A 107 9.82 -1.60 -10.39
C SER A 107 8.42 -2.20 -10.52
N THR A 108 8.10 -3.23 -9.73
CA THR A 108 6.78 -3.88 -9.72
C THR A 108 6.07 -3.60 -8.40
N LEU A 109 4.78 -3.28 -8.46
CA LEU A 109 3.92 -3.21 -7.28
C LEU A 109 3.39 -4.62 -6.97
N ILE A 110 3.66 -5.11 -5.77
CA ILE A 110 3.16 -6.42 -5.32
C ILE A 110 2.06 -6.17 -4.30
N PHE A 111 0.84 -6.54 -4.65
CA PHE A 111 -0.29 -6.56 -3.71
C PHE A 111 -0.53 -8.01 -3.27
N PRO A 112 -0.33 -8.36 -1.99
CA PRO A 112 -0.64 -9.69 -1.51
C PRO A 112 -2.16 -9.91 -1.55
N LYS A 113 -2.61 -10.84 -2.41
CA LYS A 113 -4.00 -11.33 -2.43
C LYS A 113 -4.03 -12.73 -1.81
N VAL A 114 -4.07 -12.80 -0.49
CA VAL A 114 -4.28 -14.05 0.24
C VAL A 114 -5.77 -14.36 0.27
N ASN A 115 -6.18 -15.52 -0.28
CA ASN A 115 -7.55 -15.98 -0.15
C ASN A 115 -7.71 -16.72 1.20
N TRP A 116 -8.20 -15.98 2.20
CA TRP A 116 -8.41 -16.49 3.55
C TRP A 116 -9.48 -17.59 3.66
N ASP A 117 -10.38 -17.73 2.68
CA ASP A 117 -11.37 -18.82 2.67
C ASP A 117 -10.72 -20.20 2.46
N ASN A 118 -9.47 -20.22 1.97
CA ASN A 118 -8.68 -21.44 1.87
C ASN A 118 -7.95 -21.80 3.18
N LEU A 119 -7.91 -20.91 4.17
CA LEU A 119 -7.36 -21.22 5.49
C LEU A 119 -8.36 -22.12 6.22
N LYS A 120 -8.05 -23.41 6.31
CA LYS A 120 -8.90 -24.41 6.95
C LYS A 120 -8.14 -25.14 8.05
N GLU A 121 -8.84 -25.44 9.14
CA GLU A 121 -8.33 -26.37 10.14
C GLU A 121 -8.30 -27.78 9.52
N ILE A 122 -7.11 -28.37 9.44
CA ILE A 122 -6.93 -29.76 9.04
C ILE A 122 -6.93 -30.57 10.33
N ARG A 123 -7.86 -31.53 10.46
CA ARG A 123 -7.86 -32.48 11.57
C ARG A 123 -6.77 -33.53 11.30
N THR A 124 -5.70 -33.50 12.10
CA THR A 124 -4.77 -34.63 12.26
C THR A 124 -5.37 -35.71 13.14
#